data_AF-A0A1G2MDX0-F1
#
_entry.id   AF-A0A1G2MDX0-F1
#
_cell.length_a   1.000
_cell.length_b   1.000
_cell.length_c   1.000
_cell.angle_alpha   90.00
_cell.angle_beta   90.00
_cell.angle_gamma   90.00
#
_symmetry.space_group_name_H-M   'P 1'
#
loop_
_entity.id
_entity.type
_entity.pdbx_description
1 polymer ?
#
loop_
_entity_poly.entity_id
_entity_poly.type
_entity_poly.pdbx_seq_one_letter_code
_entity_poly.pdbx_strand_id
1 'polypeptide(L)'
;MFPRNQNIKNLLMYLPFLVVFFLLWQVNPIASTAAVGTTYYVGPDGIDTNSGMSPLLPFKTIQQAVNVAEPGDSITLESGEYREDIVSRRDGAADNPITITGPADAIVKGGGVIG
;
A
#
# COMPACT_ATOMS: atom_id res chain seq x y z
N MET A 1 28.12 -65.73 -1.55
CA MET A 1 28.87 -64.55 -1.10
C MET A 1 28.61 -63.42 -2.09
N PHE A 2 27.67 -62.51 -1.78
CA PHE A 2 27.29 -61.43 -2.72
C PHE A 2 28.37 -60.35 -2.75
N PRO A 3 28.87 -59.92 -3.93
CA PRO A 3 29.92 -58.91 -4.01
C PRO A 3 29.39 -57.56 -3.52
N ARG A 4 30.07 -56.99 -2.53
CA ARG A 4 29.74 -55.69 -1.93
C ARG A 4 30.07 -54.58 -2.94
N ASN A 5 29.06 -54.15 -3.71
CA ASN A 5 29.19 -53.10 -4.73
C ASN A 5 29.59 -51.77 -4.06
N GLN A 6 30.85 -51.37 -4.24
CA GLN A 6 31.43 -50.15 -3.65
C GLN A 6 30.77 -48.87 -4.19
N ASN A 7 30.14 -48.92 -5.36
CA ASN A 7 29.41 -47.78 -5.94
C ASN A 7 28.20 -47.35 -5.09
N ILE A 8 27.52 -48.30 -4.42
CA ILE A 8 26.35 -48.02 -3.58
C ILE A 8 26.77 -47.31 -2.29
N LYS A 9 27.98 -47.59 -1.78
CA LYS A 9 28.52 -46.95 -0.57
C LYS A 9 28.90 -45.50 -0.80
N ASN A 10 29.51 -45.20 -1.95
CA ASN A 10 29.83 -43.84 -2.35
C ASN A 10 28.55 -43.03 -2.52
N LEU A 11 27.50 -43.63 -3.10
CA LEU A 11 26.19 -43.00 -3.26
C LEU A 11 25.48 -42.71 -1.92
N LEU A 12 25.51 -43.67 -0.98
CA LEU A 12 24.96 -43.50 0.38
C LEU A 12 25.73 -42.45 1.22
N MET A 13 27.01 -42.22 0.92
CA MET A 13 27.85 -41.26 1.66
C MET A 13 27.56 -39.79 1.29
N TYR A 14 27.07 -39.51 0.08
CA TYR A 14 26.71 -38.15 -0.35
C TYR A 14 25.24 -37.78 -0.08
N LEU A 15 24.41 -38.75 0.27
CA LEU A 15 22.99 -38.58 0.59
C LEU A 15 22.70 -37.47 1.65
N PRO A 16 23.44 -37.36 2.78
CA PRO A 16 23.21 -36.26 3.72
C PRO A 16 23.60 -34.89 3.16
N PHE A 17 24.63 -34.81 2.31
CA PHE A 17 25.04 -33.55 1.67
C PHE A 17 24.01 -33.06 0.64
N LEU A 18 23.39 -33.98 -0.10
CA LEU A 18 22.36 -33.66 -1.10
C LEU A 18 21.04 -33.21 -0.45
N VAL A 19 20.69 -33.80 0.70
CA VAL A 19 19.51 -33.40 1.49
C VAL A 19 19.70 -32.01 2.10
N VAL A 20 20.88 -31.69 2.65
CA VAL A 20 21.17 -30.35 3.18
C VAL A 20 21.20 -29.29 2.07
N PHE A 21 21.76 -29.61 0.91
CA PHE A 21 21.75 -28.70 -0.24
C PHE A 21 20.32 -28.44 -0.77
N PHE A 22 19.47 -29.46 -0.78
CA PHE A 22 18.06 -29.35 -1.18
C PHE A 22 17.20 -28.60 -0.14
N LEU A 23 17.55 -28.69 1.14
CA LEU A 23 16.90 -27.94 2.23
C LEU A 23 17.32 -26.47 2.25
N LEU A 24 18.57 -26.15 1.87
CA LEU A 24 19.07 -24.78 1.77
C LEU A 24 18.60 -24.04 0.51
N TRP A 25 18.03 -24.73 -0.49
CA TRP A 25 17.45 -24.13 -1.69
C TRP A 25 15.97 -23.75 -1.54
N GLN A 26 15.38 -23.86 -0.35
CA GLN A 26 13.98 -23.47 -0.13
C GLN A 26 13.79 -22.05 0.42
N VAL A 27 14.75 -21.16 0.19
CA VAL A 27 14.56 -19.74 0.49
C VAL A 27 13.68 -19.14 -0.61
N ASN A 28 12.36 -19.31 -0.48
CA ASN A 28 11.39 -18.55 -1.26
C ASN A 28 11.41 -17.12 -0.72
N PRO A 29 11.81 -16.09 -1.48
CA PRO A 29 11.63 -14.72 -1.04
C PRO A 29 10.12 -14.52 -0.85
N ILE A 30 9.71 -14.21 0.38
CA ILE A 30 8.35 -13.78 0.65
C ILE A 30 8.24 -12.41 -0.01
N ALA A 31 7.72 -12.36 -1.23
CA ALA A 31 7.42 -11.11 -1.88
C ALA A 31 6.38 -10.40 -1.00
N SER A 32 6.76 -9.28 -0.39
CA SER A 32 5.79 -8.41 0.26
C SER A 32 4.86 -7.90 -0.84
N THR A 33 3.63 -8.39 -0.86
CA THR A 33 2.60 -7.82 -1.72
C THR A 33 2.31 -6.43 -1.19
N ALA A 34 2.76 -5.39 -1.90
CA ALA A 34 2.32 -4.04 -1.62
C ALA A 34 0.79 -4.05 -1.67
N ALA A 35 0.14 -3.74 -0.54
CA ALA A 35 -1.30 -3.59 -0.51
C ALA A 35 -1.65 -2.43 -1.45
N VAL A 36 -2.53 -2.69 -2.42
CA VAL A 36 -3.02 -1.62 -3.30
C VAL A 36 -3.92 -0.74 -2.44
N GLY A 37 -3.47 0.48 -2.15
CA GLY A 37 -4.25 1.45 -1.40
C GLY A 37 -5.52 1.85 -2.14
N THR A 38 -6.50 2.30 -1.36
CA THR A 38 -7.78 2.83 -1.86
C THR A 38 -7.57 4.23 -2.43
N THR A 39 -8.27 4.55 -3.52
CA THR A 39 -8.34 5.93 -4.04
C THR A 39 -9.64 6.58 -3.60
N TYR A 40 -9.53 7.70 -2.89
CA TYR A 40 -10.65 8.55 -2.50
C TYR A 40 -10.72 9.79 -3.39
N TYR A 41 -11.92 10.24 -3.73
CA TYR A 41 -12.20 11.40 -4.56
C TYR A 41 -12.84 12.49 -3.72
N VAL A 42 -12.42 13.74 -3.94
CA VAL A 42 -12.91 14.91 -3.22
C VAL A 42 -13.28 15.98 -4.24
N GLY A 43 -14.49 16.50 -4.17
CA GLY A 43 -15.02 17.51 -5.09
C GLY A 43 -15.80 18.59 -4.35
N PRO A 44 -15.78 19.86 -4.78
CA PRO A 44 -16.54 20.94 -4.12
C PRO A 44 -18.05 20.68 -4.06
N ASP A 45 -18.58 19.94 -5.05
CA ASP A 45 -19.98 19.53 -5.16
C ASP A 45 -20.28 18.17 -4.50
N GLY A 46 -19.28 17.56 -3.85
CA GLY A 46 -19.40 16.28 -3.16
C GLY A 46 -20.22 16.34 -1.86
N ILE A 47 -20.32 15.19 -1.20
CA ILE A 47 -21.04 15.03 0.08
C ILE A 47 -20.19 14.13 1.00
N ASP A 48 -19.93 14.58 2.23
CA ASP A 48 -19.03 13.85 3.16
C ASP A 48 -19.59 12.51 3.65
N THR A 49 -20.89 12.25 3.43
CA THR A 49 -21.53 10.95 3.71
C THR A 49 -21.41 9.97 2.54
N ASN A 50 -20.86 10.38 1.40
CA ASN A 50 -20.55 9.46 0.30
C ASN A 50 -19.42 8.50 0.70
N SER A 51 -19.19 7.45 -0.09
CA SER A 51 -18.04 6.56 0.15
C SER A 51 -16.70 7.20 -0.25
N GLY A 52 -16.71 8.20 -1.14
CA GLY A 52 -15.52 8.80 -1.71
C GLY A 52 -14.74 7.88 -2.64
N MET A 53 -15.14 6.61 -2.84
CA MET A 53 -14.39 5.63 -3.64
C MET A 53 -14.64 5.74 -5.16
N SER A 54 -15.43 6.72 -5.59
CA SER A 54 -15.78 6.95 -6.99
C SER A 54 -15.88 8.45 -7.28
N PRO A 55 -15.46 8.93 -8.47
CA PRO A 55 -15.65 10.32 -8.90
C PRO A 55 -17.12 10.74 -8.95
N LEU A 56 -18.06 9.79 -9.04
CA LEU A 56 -19.50 10.09 -9.05
C LEU A 56 -20.06 10.31 -7.64
N LEU A 57 -19.33 9.87 -6.61
CA LEU A 57 -19.71 9.98 -5.21
C LEU A 57 -18.51 10.48 -4.39
N PRO A 58 -17.96 11.66 -4.70
CA PRO A 58 -16.81 12.19 -3.99
C PRO A 58 -17.22 12.71 -2.60
N PHE A 59 -16.25 12.76 -1.70
CA PHE A 59 -16.37 13.56 -0.48
C PHE A 59 -16.43 15.04 -0.83
N LYS A 60 -17.00 15.85 0.08
CA LYS A 60 -17.01 17.30 -0.09
C LYS A 60 -15.72 17.94 0.39
N THR A 61 -15.18 17.42 1.49
CA THR A 61 -14.03 18.00 2.20
C THR A 61 -12.79 17.13 2.10
N ILE A 62 -11.63 17.77 2.00
CA ILE A 62 -10.33 17.12 2.06
C ILE A 62 -10.14 16.50 3.44
N GLN A 63 -10.61 17.15 4.51
CA GLN A 63 -10.52 16.62 5.86
C GLN A 63 -11.26 15.28 6.02
N GLN A 64 -12.42 15.09 5.37
CA GLN A 64 -13.13 13.83 5.43
C GLN A 64 -12.33 12.71 4.75
N ALA A 65 -11.71 12.97 3.60
CA ALA A 65 -10.84 12.01 2.94
C ALA A 65 -9.60 11.66 3.80
N VAL A 66 -8.97 12.68 4.40
CA VAL A 66 -7.84 12.50 5.34
C VAL A 66 -8.27 11.71 6.58
N ASN A 67 -9.53 11.82 7.01
CA ASN A 67 -10.03 11.10 8.18
C ASN A 67 -10.12 9.59 7.95
N VAL A 68 -10.47 9.17 6.74
CA VAL A 68 -10.68 7.77 6.38
C VAL A 68 -9.44 7.10 5.78
N ALA A 69 -8.54 7.87 5.17
CA ALA A 69 -7.36 7.36 4.51
C ALA A 69 -6.43 6.58 5.45
N GLU A 70 -5.92 5.46 4.94
CA GLU A 70 -4.94 4.57 5.56
C GLU A 70 -3.59 4.60 4.82
N PRO A 71 -2.48 4.18 5.45
CA PRO A 71 -1.18 4.12 4.77
C PRO A 71 -1.24 3.37 3.44
N GLY A 72 -0.81 4.04 2.36
CA GLY A 72 -0.85 3.53 0.99
C GLY A 72 -2.01 4.08 0.16
N ASP A 73 -3.00 4.70 0.78
CA ASP A 73 -4.14 5.29 0.09
C ASP A 73 -3.79 6.60 -0.63
N SER A 74 -4.60 6.92 -1.64
CA SER A 74 -4.50 8.16 -2.41
C SER A 74 -5.79 8.96 -2.32
N ILE A 75 -5.67 10.27 -2.22
CA ILE A 75 -6.77 11.24 -2.24
C ILE A 75 -6.60 12.07 -3.53
N THR A 76 -7.62 12.06 -4.37
CA THR A 76 -7.66 12.76 -5.65
C THR A 76 -8.67 13.89 -5.57
N LEU A 77 -8.19 15.13 -5.70
CA LEU A 77 -9.01 16.31 -5.76
C LEU A 77 -9.55 16.50 -7.18
N GLU A 78 -10.79 16.91 -7.29
CA GLU A 78 -11.36 17.46 -8.52
C GLU A 78 -10.95 18.93 -8.68
N SER A 79 -11.17 19.46 -9.88
CA SER A 79 -10.97 20.89 -10.15
C SER A 79 -11.91 21.72 -9.27
N GLY A 80 -11.38 22.76 -8.63
CA GLY A 80 -12.19 23.60 -7.76
C GLY A 80 -11.41 24.28 -6.64
N GLU A 81 -12.14 24.99 -5.79
CA GLU A 81 -11.58 25.72 -4.67
C GLU A 81 -12.01 25.09 -3.34
N TYR A 82 -11.03 24.66 -2.56
CA TYR A 82 -11.22 24.04 -1.25
C TYR A 82 -10.79 25.02 -0.17
N ARG A 83 -11.75 25.52 0.62
CA ARG A 83 -11.53 26.49 1.70
C ARG A 83 -11.66 25.79 3.05
N GLU A 84 -10.60 25.13 3.47
CA GLU A 84 -10.58 24.37 4.71
C GLU A 84 -9.18 24.32 5.32
N ASP A 85 -9.13 24.12 6.63
CA ASP A 85 -7.89 23.88 7.35
C ASP A 85 -7.71 22.37 7.53
N ILE A 86 -6.70 21.82 6.86
CA ILE A 86 -6.45 20.38 6.82
C ILE A 86 -5.51 20.02 7.96
N VAL A 87 -5.97 19.10 8.82
CA VAL A 87 -5.17 18.52 9.90
C VAL A 87 -4.86 17.08 9.54
N SER A 88 -3.57 16.74 9.49
CA SER A 88 -3.12 15.36 9.34
C SER A 88 -3.67 14.51 10.49
N ARG A 89 -4.44 13.47 10.17
CA ARG A 89 -5.01 12.57 11.18
C ARG A 89 -4.07 11.43 11.56
N ARG A 90 -3.31 10.92 10.58
CA ARG A 90 -2.36 9.83 10.76
C ARG A 90 -1.20 9.94 9.80
N ASP A 91 -0.11 9.29 10.17
CA ASP A 91 1.07 9.17 9.33
C ASP A 91 0.90 8.04 8.30
N GLY A 92 1.49 8.22 7.12
CA GLY A 92 1.76 7.09 6.22
C GLY A 92 2.93 6.24 6.72
N ALA A 93 3.12 5.07 6.11
CA ALA A 93 4.33 4.26 6.32
C ALA A 93 5.39 4.64 5.27
N ALA A 94 6.67 4.39 5.55
CA ALA A 94 7.77 4.72 4.64
C ALA A 94 7.58 4.13 3.23
N ASP A 95 7.08 2.90 3.16
CA ASP A 95 6.78 2.22 1.89
C ASP A 95 5.33 2.43 1.40
N ASN A 96 4.46 2.99 2.25
CA ASN A 96 3.03 3.19 1.96
C ASN A 96 2.58 4.58 2.45
N PRO A 97 2.98 5.67 1.77
CA PRO A 97 2.56 7.02 2.13
C PRO A 97 1.07 7.23 1.85
N ILE A 98 0.46 8.20 2.53
CA ILE A 98 -0.85 8.75 2.15
C ILE A 98 -0.58 9.91 1.19
N THR A 99 -1.09 9.81 -0.04
CA THR A 99 -0.80 10.81 -1.08
C THR A 99 -2.03 11.65 -1.38
N ILE A 100 -1.88 12.98 -1.46
CA ILE A 100 -2.94 13.89 -1.92
C ILE A 100 -2.50 14.45 -3.27
N THR A 101 -3.33 14.31 -4.29
CA THR A 101 -3.07 14.74 -5.67
C THR A 101 -4.30 15.44 -6.25
N GLY A 102 -4.12 16.21 -7.32
CA GLY A 102 -5.21 16.89 -8.02
C GLY A 102 -4.74 17.59 -9.29
N PRO A 103 -5.67 18.06 -10.12
CA PRO A 103 -5.33 18.87 -11.30
C PRO A 103 -4.78 20.24 -10.90
N ALA A 104 -4.14 20.94 -11.84
CA ALA A 104 -3.48 22.23 -11.58
C ALA A 104 -4.45 23.36 -11.18
N ASP A 105 -5.74 23.19 -11.44
CA ASP A 105 -6.81 24.12 -11.09
C ASP A 105 -7.54 23.73 -9.78
N ALA A 106 -7.09 22.70 -9.08
CA ALA A 106 -7.47 22.45 -7.69
C ALA A 106 -6.71 23.41 -6.76
N ILE A 107 -7.43 24.38 -6.18
CA ILE A 107 -6.86 25.43 -5.34
C ILE A 107 -7.25 25.17 -3.88
N VAL A 108 -6.27 24.85 -3.05
CA VAL A 108 -6.45 24.71 -1.59
C VAL A 108 -6.12 26.03 -0.92
N LYS A 109 -7.05 26.57 -0.13
CA LYS A 109 -6.89 27.79 0.66
C LYS A 109 -7.17 27.47 2.12
N GLY A 110 -6.28 27.87 3.01
CA GLY A 110 -6.52 27.82 4.45
C GLY A 110 -7.79 28.59 4.79
N GLY A 111 -8.64 27.99 5.64
CA GLY A 111 -9.88 28.59 6.12
C GLY A 111 -9.64 29.82 7.00
N GLY A 112 -8.42 29.95 7.55
CA GLY A 112 -8.00 31.11 8.31
C GLY A 112 -8.55 31.10 9.73
N VAL A 113 -8.63 29.93 10.38
CA VAL A 113 -8.87 29.87 11.82
C VAL A 113 -7.72 30.56 12.58
N ILE A 114 -7.97 31.80 12.97
CA ILE A 114 -7.27 32.50 14.04
C ILE A 114 -7.65 31.82 15.36
N GLY A 115 -6.81 30.87 15.79
CA GLY A 115 -6.82 30.27 17.12
C GLY A 115 -5.49 30.52 17.81
#